data_AF-A0A8J4SEG0-F1
#
_entry.id   AF-A0A8J4SEG0-F1
#
_cell.length_a   1.000
_cell.length_b   1.000
_cell.length_c   1.000
_cell.angle_alpha   90.00
_cell.angle_beta   90.00
_cell.angle_gamma   90.00
#
_symmetry.space_group_name_H-M   'P 1'
#
loop_
_entity.id
_entity.type
_entity.pdbx_description
1 polymer ?
#
loop_
_entity_poly.entity_id
_entity_poly.type
_entity_poly.pdbx_seq_one_letter_code
_entity_poly.pdbx_strand_id
1 'polypeptide(L)'
;VPMLLIRPEADIPIVTMSINSNLGDKAHFDLGRVLAPFRGEDTLILCSGQATHNMRASRDPNNPLADWAAAFQGWLDNTLTSDSKLSMGQREDQITNWQAAPAARLAHPSPDHFVPFVVAAGAGMEESKPESEKIFGSWGMGHMSFATYAWGVDH
;
A
#
# COMPACT_ATOMS: atom_id res chain seq x y z
N VAL A 1 8.03 13.35 -5.80
CA VAL A 1 7.39 13.13 -7.12
C VAL A 1 5.86 13.24 -7.05
N PRO A 2 5.13 12.55 -6.16
CA PRO A 2 3.65 12.50 -6.24
C PRO A 2 2.97 13.88 -6.17
N MET A 3 3.39 14.73 -5.22
CA MET A 3 2.76 16.04 -5.01
C MET A 3 2.95 17.03 -6.17
N LEU A 4 4.00 16.88 -6.99
CA LEU A 4 4.17 17.69 -8.19
C LEU A 4 3.05 17.43 -9.21
N LEU A 5 2.49 16.22 -9.24
CA LEU A 5 1.41 15.84 -10.14
C LEU A 5 0.03 16.09 -9.51
N ILE A 6 -0.11 15.85 -8.20
CA ILE A 6 -1.38 15.97 -7.48
C ILE A 6 -1.75 17.44 -7.21
N ARG A 7 -0.78 18.26 -6.78
CA ARG A 7 -0.99 19.67 -6.42
C ARG A 7 0.23 20.53 -6.80
N PRO A 8 0.39 20.87 -8.09
CA PRO A 8 1.55 21.64 -8.58
C PRO A 8 1.71 23.02 -7.94
N GLU A 9 0.62 23.61 -7.43
CA GLU A 9 0.59 24.94 -6.82
C GLU A 9 1.40 25.01 -5.52
N ALA A 10 1.67 23.87 -4.88
CA ALA A 10 2.44 23.76 -3.63
C ALA A 10 1.93 24.67 -2.49
N ASP A 11 0.62 24.86 -2.43
CA ASP A 11 -0.09 25.70 -1.46
C ASP A 11 -0.59 24.95 -0.22
N ILE A 12 -0.36 23.64 -0.15
CA ILE A 12 -0.68 22.78 0.99
C ILE A 12 0.62 22.49 1.78
N PRO A 13 0.68 22.78 3.09
CA PRO A 13 1.83 22.43 3.91
C PRO A 13 2.08 20.92 3.95
N ILE A 14 3.35 20.51 3.83
CA ILE A 14 3.74 19.10 3.84
C ILE A 14 4.73 18.85 4.96
N VAL A 15 4.44 17.84 5.79
CA VAL A 15 5.40 17.24 6.71
C VAL A 15 5.86 15.91 6.13
N THR A 16 7.16 15.76 5.93
CA THR A 16 7.74 14.51 5.43
C THR A 16 8.17 13.62 6.59
N MET A 17 7.80 12.35 6.53
CA MET A 17 8.25 11.33 7.47
C MET A 17 8.94 10.20 6.71
N SER A 18 10.11 9.78 7.19
CA SER A 18 10.85 8.65 6.62
C SER A 18 10.45 7.33 7.28
N ILE A 19 10.54 6.24 6.52
CA ILE A 19 10.43 4.88 7.05
C ILE A 19 11.69 4.54 7.85
N ASN A 20 11.53 3.89 9.00
CA ASN A 20 12.64 3.46 9.84
C ASN A 20 12.95 1.99 9.56
N SER A 21 14.07 1.72 8.90
CA SER A 21 14.49 0.36 8.53
C SER A 21 14.76 -0.57 9.72
N ASN A 22 14.85 -0.04 10.94
CA ASN A 22 15.03 -0.84 12.15
C ASN A 22 13.70 -1.30 12.77
N LEU A 23 12.55 -0.84 12.26
CA LEU A 23 11.23 -1.23 12.74
C LEU A 23 10.67 -2.39 11.89
N GLY A 24 9.99 -3.32 12.56
CA GLY A 24 9.21 -4.37 11.89
C GLY A 24 7.87 -3.83 11.37
N ASP A 25 7.19 -4.61 10.51
CA ASP A 25 5.94 -4.20 9.88
C ASP A 25 4.83 -3.89 10.90
N LYS A 26 4.72 -4.67 11.98
CA LYS A 26 3.77 -4.36 13.07
C LYS A 26 4.00 -2.97 13.68
N ALA A 27 5.25 -2.56 13.88
CA ALA A 27 5.57 -1.24 14.41
C ALA A 27 5.25 -0.12 13.40
N HIS A 28 5.44 -0.37 12.09
CA HIS A 28 5.00 0.56 11.04
C HIS A 28 3.47 0.65 10.94
N PHE A 29 2.76 -0.46 11.13
CA PHE A 29 1.30 -0.47 11.20
C PHE A 29 0.81 0.34 12.40
N ASP A 30 1.41 0.13 13.58
CA ASP A 30 1.09 0.87 14.80
C ASP A 30 1.41 2.36 14.67
N LEU A 31 2.49 2.72 13.96
CA LEU A 31 2.77 4.10 13.58
C LEU A 31 1.61 4.69 12.76
N GLY A 32 1.07 3.94 11.79
CA GLY A 32 -0.13 4.32 11.06
C GLY A 32 -1.32 4.60 12.00
N ARG A 33 -1.57 3.71 12.97
CA ARG A 33 -2.66 3.89 13.95
C ARG A 33 -2.47 5.14 14.81
N VAL A 34 -1.23 5.47 15.18
CA VAL A 34 -0.90 6.70 15.92
C VAL A 34 -1.18 7.94 15.07
N LEU A 35 -1.00 7.86 13.74
CA LEU A 35 -1.29 8.97 12.83
C LEU A 35 -2.77 9.10 12.47
N ALA A 36 -3.54 8.02 12.58
CA ALA A 36 -4.96 7.97 12.17
C ALA A 36 -5.82 9.16 12.68
N PRO A 37 -5.70 9.62 13.94
CA PRO A 37 -6.51 10.73 14.45
C PRO A 37 -6.35 12.04 13.64
N PHE A 38 -5.18 12.29 13.03
CA PHE A 38 -4.97 13.50 12.22
C PHE A 38 -5.87 13.54 10.99
N ARG A 39 -6.41 12.41 10.50
CA ARG A 39 -7.41 12.41 9.41
C ARG A 39 -8.67 13.22 9.76
N GLY A 40 -8.98 13.37 11.05
CA GLY A 40 -10.07 14.23 11.53
C GLY A 40 -9.71 15.71 11.68
N GLU A 41 -8.45 16.08 11.43
CA GLU A 41 -7.88 17.43 11.61
C GLU A 41 -7.43 18.03 10.27
N ASP A 42 -8.27 17.92 9.24
CA ASP A 42 -8.00 18.45 7.88
C ASP A 42 -6.64 17.99 7.29
N THR A 43 -6.22 16.77 7.64
CA THR A 43 -4.91 16.23 7.24
C THR A 43 -5.06 15.00 6.35
N LEU A 44 -4.42 15.05 5.19
CA LEU A 44 -4.24 13.89 4.31
C LEU A 44 -2.97 13.12 4.70
N ILE A 45 -3.13 11.84 5.01
CA ILE A 45 -1.99 10.91 5.18
C ILE A 45 -1.69 10.27 3.82
N LEU A 46 -0.57 10.67 3.20
CA LEU A 46 -0.14 10.14 1.91
C LEU A 46 1.10 9.26 2.08
N CYS A 47 0.96 7.97 1.78
CA CYS A 47 2.06 7.01 1.78
C CYS A 47 2.39 6.62 0.34
N SER A 48 3.56 7.02 -0.14
CA SER A 48 4.00 6.73 -1.50
C SER A 48 4.95 5.52 -1.50
N GLY A 49 4.55 4.47 -2.22
CA GLY A 49 5.29 3.23 -2.41
C GLY A 49 4.78 2.50 -3.65
N GLN A 50 4.99 1.20 -3.74
CA GLN A 50 4.46 0.37 -4.83
C GLN A 50 4.01 -1.00 -4.32
N ALA A 51 2.90 -1.50 -4.86
CA ALA A 51 2.38 -2.82 -4.49
C ALA A 51 3.32 -3.95 -4.97
N THR A 52 4.01 -3.79 -6.10
CA THR A 52 5.09 -4.68 -6.53
C THR A 52 6.25 -3.87 -7.09
N HIS A 53 7.49 -4.20 -6.70
CA HIS A 53 8.68 -3.46 -7.11
C HIS A 53 9.92 -4.36 -7.15
N ASN A 54 10.14 -5.00 -8.29
CA ASN A 54 11.33 -5.82 -8.52
C ASN A 54 12.12 -5.34 -9.74
N MET A 55 13.04 -4.42 -9.52
CA MET A 55 13.92 -3.89 -10.56
C MET A 55 14.90 -4.92 -11.16
N ARG A 56 15.03 -6.10 -10.54
CA ARG A 56 15.84 -7.22 -11.07
C ARG A 56 15.04 -8.11 -12.01
N ALA A 57 13.71 -7.99 -12.04
CA ALA A 57 12.87 -8.79 -12.92
C ALA A 57 13.00 -8.30 -14.36
N SER A 58 13.20 -9.24 -15.28
CA SER A 58 13.19 -8.94 -16.72
C SER A 58 11.75 -8.94 -17.23
N ARG A 59 11.48 -8.06 -18.19
CA ARG A 59 10.22 -8.08 -18.93
C ARG A 59 10.22 -9.24 -19.91
N ASP A 60 9.17 -10.05 -19.88
CA ASP A 60 8.91 -11.05 -20.91
C ASP A 60 8.01 -10.43 -22.01
N PRO A 61 8.46 -10.36 -23.27
CA PRO A 61 7.62 -9.87 -24.37
C PRO A 61 6.37 -10.72 -24.63
N ASN A 62 6.40 -12.01 -24.27
CA ASN A 62 5.30 -12.95 -24.47
C ASN A 62 4.39 -13.05 -23.24
N ASN A 63 4.84 -12.57 -22.09
CA ASN A 63 4.01 -12.44 -20.90
C ASN A 63 3.87 -10.96 -20.50
N PRO A 64 2.81 -10.27 -20.96
CA PRO A 64 2.63 -8.84 -20.72
C PRO A 64 2.41 -8.51 -19.23
N LEU A 65 2.02 -9.48 -18.40
CA LEU A 65 1.89 -9.34 -16.95
C LEU A 65 2.37 -10.60 -16.24
N ALA A 66 3.49 -10.51 -15.52
CA ALA A 66 4.05 -11.65 -14.82
C ALA A 66 3.09 -12.22 -13.76
N ASP A 67 2.86 -13.53 -13.80
CA ASP A 67 1.90 -14.23 -12.94
C ASP A 67 2.15 -13.99 -11.44
N TRP A 68 3.43 -13.92 -11.05
CA TRP A 68 3.82 -13.64 -9.67
C TRP A 68 3.41 -12.24 -9.22
N ALA A 69 3.45 -11.26 -10.11
CA ALA A 69 3.08 -9.88 -9.81
C ALA A 69 1.56 -9.79 -9.69
N ALA A 70 0.83 -10.43 -10.62
CA ALA A 70 -0.60 -10.56 -10.56
C ALA A 70 -1.06 -11.28 -9.28
N ALA A 71 -0.35 -12.32 -8.84
CA ALA A 71 -0.66 -13.05 -7.62
C ALA A 71 -0.52 -12.19 -6.35
N PHE A 72 0.58 -11.44 -6.22
CA PHE A 72 0.76 -10.54 -5.07
C PHE A 72 -0.28 -9.43 -5.07
N GLN A 73 -0.53 -8.81 -6.23
CA GLN A 73 -1.54 -7.76 -6.37
C GLN A 73 -2.96 -8.27 -6.08
N GLY A 74 -3.29 -9.47 -6.55
CA GLY A 74 -4.57 -10.12 -6.27
C GLY A 74 -4.74 -10.46 -4.79
N TRP A 75 -3.67 -10.90 -4.11
CA TRP A 75 -3.68 -11.06 -2.65
C TRP A 75 -3.97 -9.73 -1.96
N LEU A 76 -3.33 -8.64 -2.38
CA LEU A 76 -3.55 -7.31 -1.79
C LEU A 76 -5.00 -6.85 -1.94
N ASP A 77 -5.56 -6.99 -3.15
CA ASP A 77 -6.97 -6.65 -3.42
C ASP A 77 -7.94 -7.49 -2.57
N ASN A 78 -7.70 -8.80 -2.49
CA ASN A 78 -8.50 -9.74 -1.69
C ASN A 78 -8.35 -9.54 -0.17
N THR A 79 -7.29 -8.87 0.27
CA THR A 79 -7.09 -8.52 1.68
C THR A 79 -7.76 -7.18 2.03
N LEU A 80 -7.80 -6.21 1.12
CA LEU A 80 -8.08 -4.82 1.50
C LEU A 80 -9.33 -4.21 0.91
N THR A 81 -9.84 -4.71 -0.21
CA THR A 81 -11.04 -4.13 -0.83
C THR A 81 -12.32 -4.58 -0.11
N SER A 82 -13.44 -4.01 -0.53
CA SER A 82 -14.80 -4.36 -0.06
C SER A 82 -15.17 -5.82 -0.33
N ASP A 83 -14.52 -6.45 -1.31
CA ASP A 83 -14.76 -7.86 -1.66
C ASP A 83 -14.09 -8.85 -0.70
N SER A 84 -13.20 -8.34 0.17
CA SER A 84 -12.50 -9.16 1.15
C SER A 84 -13.45 -9.69 2.22
N LYS A 85 -13.33 -10.98 2.52
CA LYS A 85 -14.09 -11.68 3.56
C LYS A 85 -13.40 -11.68 4.92
N LEU A 86 -12.29 -10.95 5.04
CA LEU A 86 -11.47 -10.92 6.25
C LEU A 86 -12.01 -9.90 7.25
N SER A 87 -11.98 -10.25 8.53
CA SER A 87 -12.18 -9.29 9.63
C SER A 87 -11.03 -8.28 9.69
N MET A 88 -11.22 -7.16 10.39
CA MET A 88 -10.17 -6.16 10.62
C MET A 88 -8.88 -6.82 11.17
N GLY A 89 -8.99 -7.65 12.20
CA GLY A 89 -7.83 -8.35 12.77
C GLY A 89 -7.13 -9.28 11.78
N GLN A 90 -7.89 -9.99 10.93
CA GLN A 90 -7.28 -10.84 9.88
C GLN A 90 -6.57 -10.02 8.80
N ARG A 91 -7.08 -8.83 8.48
CA ARG A 91 -6.42 -7.90 7.55
C ARG A 91 -5.13 -7.35 8.15
N GLU A 92 -5.17 -6.93 9.41
CA GLU A 92 -3.98 -6.50 10.16
C GLU A 92 -2.92 -7.61 10.17
N ASP A 93 -3.30 -8.85 10.48
CA ASP A 93 -2.38 -10.00 10.47
C ASP A 93 -1.76 -10.23 9.07
N GLN A 94 -2.56 -10.16 8.00
CA GLN A 94 -2.07 -10.33 6.63
C GLN A 94 -1.09 -9.22 6.23
N ILE A 95 -1.41 -7.96 6.55
CA ILE A 95 -0.59 -6.81 6.18
C ILE A 95 0.69 -6.71 7.01
N THR A 96 0.63 -7.01 8.30
CA THR A 96 1.81 -7.02 9.18
C THR A 96 2.71 -8.24 8.98
N ASN A 97 2.24 -9.25 8.25
CA ASN A 97 3.01 -10.44 7.85
C ASN A 97 3.04 -10.61 6.32
N TRP A 98 3.03 -9.51 5.57
CA TRP A 98 2.92 -9.51 4.11
C TRP A 98 4.03 -10.30 3.41
N GLN A 99 5.18 -10.54 4.05
CA GLN A 99 6.25 -11.37 3.49
C GLN A 99 5.85 -12.84 3.32
N ALA A 100 4.76 -13.28 3.97
CA ALA A 100 4.14 -14.59 3.76
C ALA A 100 3.16 -14.61 2.58
N ALA A 101 2.86 -13.46 1.97
CA ALA A 101 1.97 -13.36 0.82
C ALA A 101 2.52 -14.10 -0.42
N PRO A 102 1.64 -14.50 -1.35
CA PRO A 102 2.06 -15.12 -2.60
C PRO A 102 3.13 -14.30 -3.32
N ALA A 103 4.26 -14.95 -3.62
CA ALA A 103 5.39 -14.35 -4.33
C ALA A 103 5.98 -13.07 -3.68
N ALA A 104 5.76 -12.81 -2.39
CA ALA A 104 6.22 -11.58 -1.73
C ALA A 104 7.72 -11.29 -1.91
N ARG A 105 8.58 -12.32 -1.77
CA ARG A 105 10.04 -12.18 -1.98
C ARG A 105 10.43 -11.83 -3.42
N LEU A 106 9.59 -12.21 -4.38
CA LEU A 106 9.80 -11.88 -5.79
C LEU A 106 9.22 -10.51 -6.13
N ALA A 107 8.09 -10.14 -5.52
CA ALA A 107 7.50 -8.81 -5.64
C ALA A 107 8.35 -7.72 -5.00
N HIS A 108 9.03 -8.06 -3.89
CA HIS A 108 9.84 -7.15 -3.08
C HIS A 108 11.14 -7.84 -2.66
N PRO A 109 12.18 -7.83 -3.52
CA PRO A 109 13.50 -8.36 -3.17
C PRO A 109 14.16 -7.62 -1.99
N SER A 110 13.76 -6.36 -1.79
CA SER A 110 13.93 -5.57 -0.58
C SER A 110 12.55 -5.09 -0.12
N PRO A 111 12.28 -4.99 1.18
CA PRO A 111 10.95 -4.66 1.70
C PRO A 111 10.59 -3.16 1.59
N ASP A 112 11.52 -2.32 1.15
CA ASP A 112 11.49 -0.87 1.27
C ASP A 112 10.28 -0.19 0.60
N HIS A 113 9.87 -0.66 -0.58
CA HIS A 113 8.79 -0.03 -1.33
C HIS A 113 7.37 -0.43 -0.90
N PHE A 114 7.22 -1.49 -0.09
CA PHE A 114 5.93 -1.92 0.45
C PHE A 114 5.64 -1.37 1.84
N VAL A 115 6.66 -1.12 2.68
CA VAL A 115 6.46 -0.64 4.06
C VAL A 115 5.61 0.64 4.17
N PRO A 116 5.68 1.64 3.27
CA PRO A 116 4.76 2.78 3.30
C PRO A 116 3.28 2.35 3.26
N PHE A 117 2.97 1.26 2.55
CA PHE A 117 1.62 0.70 2.47
C PHE A 117 1.15 0.18 3.84
N VAL A 118 2.04 -0.46 4.60
CA VAL A 118 1.73 -0.97 5.95
C VAL A 118 1.35 0.18 6.89
N VAL A 119 2.04 1.33 6.79
CA VAL A 119 1.68 2.55 7.53
C VAL A 119 0.30 3.07 7.09
N ALA A 120 0.03 3.12 5.78
CA ALA A 120 -1.26 3.56 5.25
C ALA A 120 -2.42 2.71 5.76
N ALA A 121 -2.26 1.38 5.75
CA ALA A 121 -3.28 0.45 6.25
C ALA A 121 -3.55 0.66 7.75
N GLY A 122 -2.50 0.87 8.55
CA GLY A 122 -2.65 1.19 9.97
C GLY A 122 -3.36 2.52 10.22
N ALA A 123 -3.16 3.50 9.35
CA ALA A 123 -3.83 4.80 9.44
C ALA A 123 -5.28 4.78 8.95
N GLY A 124 -5.58 3.95 7.95
CA GLY A 124 -6.84 3.96 7.21
C GLY A 124 -7.87 2.94 7.68
N MET A 125 -7.46 1.76 8.14
CA MET A 125 -8.42 0.73 8.57
C MET A 125 -9.09 1.09 9.89
N GLU A 126 -10.42 1.01 9.92
CA GLU A 126 -11.25 1.21 11.10
C GLU A 126 -12.09 -0.05 11.35
N GLU A 127 -12.43 -0.35 12.61
CA GLU A 127 -13.24 -1.54 12.93
C GLU A 127 -14.60 -1.55 12.22
N SER A 128 -15.21 -0.37 12.02
CA SER A 128 -16.48 -0.22 11.32
C SER A 128 -16.36 -0.29 9.80
N LYS A 129 -15.19 0.01 9.23
CA LYS A 129 -14.95 0.11 7.79
C LYS A 129 -13.48 -0.16 7.47
N PRO A 130 -13.00 -1.41 7.60
CA PRO A 130 -11.60 -1.74 7.40
C PRO A 130 -11.21 -1.75 5.91
N GLU A 131 -12.17 -1.81 5.00
CA GLU A 131 -11.91 -1.85 3.58
C GLU A 131 -11.41 -0.52 3.01
N SER A 132 -10.48 -0.61 2.06
CA SER A 132 -10.08 0.48 1.18
C SER A 132 -10.86 0.46 -0.12
N GLU A 133 -11.01 1.61 -0.74
CA GLU A 133 -11.33 1.73 -2.16
C GLU A 133 -10.04 1.69 -3.00
N LYS A 134 -10.03 0.87 -4.05
CA LYS A 134 -8.96 0.87 -5.05
C LYS A 134 -9.25 1.92 -6.13
N ILE A 135 -8.71 3.13 -5.93
CA ILE A 135 -9.00 4.28 -6.80
C ILE A 135 -8.22 4.28 -8.12
N PHE A 136 -7.14 3.50 -8.23
CA PHE A 136 -6.38 3.34 -9.46
C PHE A 136 -5.69 1.97 -9.51
N GLY A 137 -5.52 1.43 -10.72
CA GLY A 137 -4.80 0.20 -10.95
C GLY A 137 -4.23 0.14 -12.37
N SER A 138 -2.91 0.15 -12.49
CA SER A 138 -2.22 -0.06 -13.76
C SER A 138 -0.87 -0.74 -13.54
N TRP A 139 -0.25 -1.15 -14.64
CA TRP A 139 0.98 -1.93 -14.64
C TRP A 139 2.08 -1.24 -15.45
N GLY A 140 3.29 -1.21 -14.89
CA GLY A 140 4.53 -0.83 -15.57
C GLY A 140 5.44 -2.03 -15.76
N MET A 141 6.18 -2.05 -16.88
CA MET A 141 7.19 -3.08 -17.20
C MET A 141 6.70 -4.55 -17.10
N GLY A 142 5.39 -4.76 -17.12
CA GLY A 142 4.76 -6.08 -16.98
C GLY A 142 4.82 -6.70 -15.58
N HIS A 143 5.24 -5.95 -14.55
CA HIS A 143 5.32 -6.49 -13.19
C HIS A 143 5.35 -5.45 -12.06
N MET A 144 5.41 -4.15 -12.37
CA MET A 144 5.30 -3.07 -11.38
C MET A 144 3.86 -2.62 -11.28
N SER A 145 3.22 -2.85 -10.13
CA SER A 145 1.87 -2.40 -9.87
C SER A 145 1.89 -0.95 -9.38
N PHE A 146 1.04 -0.12 -9.99
CA PHE A 146 0.73 1.24 -9.55
C PHE A 146 -0.64 1.31 -8.86
N ALA A 147 -1.12 0.19 -8.32
CA ALA A 147 -2.37 0.17 -7.57
C ALA A 147 -2.34 1.20 -6.43
N THR A 148 -3.39 2.00 -6.33
CA THR A 148 -3.56 3.04 -5.31
C THR A 148 -4.84 2.78 -4.55
N TYR A 149 -4.77 2.89 -3.22
CA TYR A 149 -5.85 2.58 -2.30
C TYR A 149 -6.11 3.77 -1.40
N ALA A 150 -7.38 3.99 -1.06
CA ALA A 150 -7.82 5.04 -0.18
C ALA A 150 -8.79 4.51 0.87
N TRP A 151 -8.68 5.01 2.10
CA TRP A 151 -9.63 4.79 3.19
C TRP A 151 -10.33 6.10 3.52
N GLY A 152 -11.53 6.01 4.09
CA GLY A 152 -12.30 7.21 4.48
C GLY A 152 -12.79 8.05 3.30
N VAL A 153 -12.99 7.43 2.13
CA VAL A 153 -13.62 8.09 0.98
C VAL A 153 -15.14 8.06 1.18
N ASP A 154 -15.75 9.24 1.23
CA ASP A 154 -17.19 9.44 1.21
C ASP A 154 -17.62 9.88 -0.20
N HIS A 155 -18.67 9.24 -0.73
CA HIS A 155 -19.28 9.57 -2.03
C HIS A 155 -20.62 10.27 -1.85
#